data_AF-A0A969BTA3-F1
#
_entry.id   AF-A0A969BTA3-F1
#
_cell.length_a   1.000
_cell.length_b   1.000
_cell.length_c   1.000
_cell.angle_alpha   90.00
_cell.angle_beta   90.00
_cell.angle_gamma   90.00
#
_symmetry.space_group_name_H-M   'P 1'
#
loop_
_entity.id
_entity.type
_entity.pdbx_description
1 polymer ?
#
loop_
_entity_poly.entity_id
_entity_poly.type
_entity_poly.pdbx_seq_one_letter_code
_entity_poly.pdbx_strand_id
1 'polypeptide(L)'
;MDLATLEKQVGKLGREQFKLNTLIELLQQQSQAAQQQLSEQIERHDTIVADLRASYALSAKADVAEARLQTALQVLPVLDGLEEAISSGERLLERQTQFAARYWPTEHDSVPQPTSLLLSLPSGLADLLTQRASPLGEIAQQPTQMAIFDHAELAAMQAAYAAGLAGLGMIRARLLDTLAREGVQPLETLGRRFDPNRHMALEVVLCDATHLPGYVVSEIRRGYVCGDRVLRYAEVVVARQRLDAPAPVDANESGFEDAGGVRVQKIQDEPFDGDTFVAGLDGEATDAEAGDGMGDEAGQVDTEVRA
;
A
#
# COMPACT_ATOMS: atom_id res chain seq x y z
N MET A 1 -39.35 -76.19 -69.67
CA MET A 1 -39.24 -76.01 -68.21
C MET A 1 -40.60 -76.28 -67.61
N ASP A 2 -40.65 -77.02 -66.52
CA ASP A 2 -41.89 -77.53 -65.93
C ASP A 2 -42.52 -76.48 -65.00
N LEU A 3 -43.83 -76.23 -65.12
CA LEU A 3 -44.49 -75.08 -64.46
C LEU A 3 -44.31 -75.10 -62.92
N ALA A 4 -44.36 -76.30 -62.34
CA ALA A 4 -44.16 -76.53 -60.92
C ALA A 4 -42.75 -76.15 -60.41
N THR A 5 -41.73 -76.22 -61.28
CA THR A 5 -40.36 -75.82 -60.91
C THR A 5 -40.21 -74.31 -60.85
N LEU A 6 -40.90 -73.58 -61.73
CA LEU A 6 -40.88 -72.11 -61.78
C LEU A 6 -41.58 -71.52 -60.55
N GLU A 7 -42.73 -72.07 -60.15
CA GLU A 7 -43.49 -71.64 -58.98
C GLU A 7 -42.67 -71.79 -57.68
N LYS A 8 -41.93 -72.90 -57.56
CA LYS A 8 -41.05 -73.16 -56.41
C LYS A 8 -39.85 -72.20 -56.37
N GLN A 9 -39.31 -71.81 -57.53
CA GLN A 9 -38.25 -70.81 -57.65
C GLN A 9 -38.75 -69.40 -57.27
N VAL A 10 -39.93 -69.01 -57.76
CA VAL A 10 -40.57 -67.72 -57.42
C VAL A 10 -40.85 -67.63 -55.91
N GLY A 11 -41.37 -68.69 -55.28
CA GLY A 11 -41.59 -68.72 -53.84
C GLY A 11 -40.29 -68.75 -53.00
N LYS A 12 -39.17 -69.23 -53.55
CA LYS A 12 -37.85 -69.13 -52.92
C LYS A 12 -37.31 -67.70 -53.01
N LEU A 13 -37.39 -67.10 -54.19
CA LEU A 13 -37.01 -65.70 -54.43
C LEU A 13 -37.82 -64.71 -53.58
N GLY A 14 -39.13 -64.92 -53.41
CA GLY A 14 -39.96 -64.08 -52.54
C GLY A 14 -39.53 -64.12 -51.07
N ARG A 15 -39.11 -65.29 -50.57
CA ARG A 15 -38.58 -65.44 -49.21
C ARG A 15 -37.20 -64.81 -49.05
N GLU A 16 -36.35 -64.88 -50.08
CA GLU A 16 -35.05 -64.21 -50.10
C GLU A 16 -35.21 -62.68 -50.15
N GLN A 17 -36.11 -62.17 -51.00
CA GLN A 17 -36.48 -60.75 -51.05
C GLN A 17 -37.01 -60.25 -49.71
N PHE A 18 -37.88 -61.01 -49.05
CA PHE A 18 -38.37 -60.66 -47.72
C PHE A 18 -37.24 -60.58 -46.67
N LYS A 19 -36.31 -61.54 -46.68
CA LYS A 19 -35.13 -61.51 -45.80
C LYS A 19 -34.22 -60.32 -46.07
N LEU A 20 -34.00 -59.98 -47.35
CA LEU A 20 -33.18 -58.83 -47.73
C LEU A 20 -33.83 -57.53 -47.28
N ASN A 21 -35.14 -57.35 -47.52
CA ASN A 21 -35.84 -56.14 -47.10
C ASN A 21 -35.84 -55.97 -45.57
N THR A 22 -36.08 -57.04 -44.81
CA THR A 22 -36.02 -56.99 -43.34
C THR A 22 -34.62 -56.68 -42.82
N LEU A 23 -33.57 -57.21 -43.46
CA LEU A 23 -32.17 -56.93 -43.08
C LEU A 23 -31.80 -55.47 -43.41
N ILE A 24 -32.22 -54.95 -44.56
CA ILE A 24 -32.04 -53.54 -44.94
C ILE A 24 -32.72 -52.63 -43.94
N GLU A 25 -33.97 -52.95 -43.56
CA GLU A 25 -34.74 -52.16 -42.59
C GLU A 25 -34.05 -52.15 -41.22
N LEU A 26 -33.53 -53.30 -40.77
CA LEU A 26 -32.77 -53.38 -39.51
C LEU A 26 -31.46 -52.58 -39.58
N LEU A 27 -30.69 -52.70 -40.66
CA LEU A 27 -29.46 -51.93 -40.85
C LEU A 27 -29.74 -50.43 -40.90
N GLN A 28 -30.82 -50.02 -41.54
CA GLN A 28 -31.23 -48.63 -41.64
C GLN A 28 -31.64 -48.08 -40.27
N GLN A 29 -32.39 -48.85 -39.48
CA GLN A 29 -32.72 -48.51 -38.09
C GLN A 29 -31.46 -48.39 -37.22
N GLN A 30 -30.52 -49.33 -37.33
CA GLN A 30 -29.25 -49.26 -36.59
C GLN A 30 -28.41 -48.04 -36.98
N SER A 31 -28.32 -47.73 -38.27
CA SER A 31 -27.61 -46.55 -38.77
C SER A 31 -28.26 -45.26 -38.27
N GLN A 32 -29.60 -45.18 -38.31
CA GLN A 32 -30.34 -44.02 -37.79
C GLN A 32 -30.15 -43.85 -36.28
N ALA A 33 -30.20 -44.94 -35.50
CA ALA A 33 -29.95 -44.89 -34.07
C ALA A 33 -28.53 -44.43 -33.75
N ALA A 34 -27.53 -44.94 -34.49
CA ALA A 34 -26.14 -44.51 -34.34
C ALA A 34 -25.95 -43.02 -34.67
N GLN A 35 -26.60 -42.52 -35.72
CA GLN A 35 -26.57 -41.10 -36.08
C GLN A 35 -27.22 -40.22 -35.02
N GLN A 36 -28.36 -40.64 -34.46
CA GLN A 36 -29.05 -39.93 -33.38
C GLN A 36 -28.20 -39.86 -32.10
N GLN A 37 -27.56 -40.98 -31.74
CA GLN A 37 -26.64 -41.00 -30.61
C GLN A 37 -25.47 -40.06 -30.83
N LEU A 38 -24.87 -40.06 -32.03
CA LEU A 38 -23.76 -39.16 -32.34
C LEU A 38 -24.20 -37.69 -32.31
N SER A 39 -25.36 -37.34 -32.87
CA SER A 39 -25.88 -35.97 -32.83
C SER A 39 -26.13 -35.51 -31.40
N GLU A 40 -26.69 -36.39 -30.56
CA GLU A 40 -26.92 -36.08 -29.15
C GLU A 40 -25.59 -35.87 -28.40
N GLN A 41 -24.56 -36.68 -28.67
CA GLN A 41 -23.23 -36.49 -28.09
C GLN A 41 -22.58 -35.17 -28.54
N ILE A 42 -22.74 -34.78 -29.80
CA ILE A 42 -22.25 -33.49 -30.32
C ILE A 42 -22.95 -32.34 -29.60
N GLU A 43 -24.28 -32.39 -29.47
CA GLU A 43 -25.03 -31.36 -28.74
C GLU A 43 -24.61 -31.27 -27.25
N ARG A 44 -24.42 -32.42 -26.59
CA ARG A 44 -23.89 -32.47 -25.22
C ARG A 44 -22.48 -31.86 -25.14
N HIS A 45 -21.59 -32.17 -26.07
CA HIS A 45 -20.26 -31.55 -26.09
C HIS A 45 -20.32 -30.04 -26.35
N ASP A 46 -21.16 -29.58 -27.28
CA ASP A 46 -21.28 -28.16 -27.60
C ASP A 46 -21.80 -27.35 -26.41
N THR A 47 -22.77 -27.89 -25.68
CA THR A 47 -23.26 -27.27 -24.43
C THR A 47 -22.16 -27.20 -23.36
N ILE A 48 -21.42 -28.29 -23.13
CA ILE A 48 -20.28 -28.29 -22.18
C ILE A 48 -19.23 -27.26 -22.57
N VAL A 49 -18.87 -27.19 -23.86
CA VAL A 49 -17.87 -26.23 -24.36
C VAL A 49 -18.38 -24.80 -24.19
N ALA A 50 -19.67 -24.53 -24.41
CA ALA A 50 -20.26 -23.22 -24.21
C ALA A 50 -20.22 -22.80 -22.73
N ASP A 51 -20.59 -23.69 -21.82
CA ASP A 51 -20.55 -23.46 -20.37
C ASP A 51 -19.13 -23.22 -19.88
N LEU A 52 -18.17 -24.04 -20.33
CA LEU A 52 -16.76 -23.84 -20.02
C LEU A 52 -16.29 -22.48 -20.51
N ARG A 53 -16.56 -22.10 -21.76
CA ARG A 53 -16.20 -20.77 -22.28
C ARG A 53 -16.80 -19.63 -21.46
N ALA A 54 -18.06 -19.75 -21.02
CA ALA A 54 -18.70 -18.75 -20.19
C ALA A 54 -18.01 -18.62 -18.81
N SER A 55 -17.70 -19.76 -18.18
CA SER A 55 -16.98 -19.79 -16.90
C SER A 55 -15.57 -19.18 -17.01
N TYR A 56 -14.83 -19.52 -18.06
CA TYR A 56 -13.50 -18.96 -18.31
C TYR A 56 -13.55 -17.48 -18.67
N ALA A 57 -14.56 -17.02 -19.41
CA ALA A 57 -14.72 -15.60 -19.74
C ALA A 57 -15.01 -14.75 -18.48
N LEU A 58 -15.74 -15.31 -17.51
CA LEU A 58 -15.97 -14.66 -16.22
C LEU A 58 -14.67 -14.65 -15.39
N SER A 59 -13.97 -15.78 -15.30
CA SER A 59 -12.68 -15.87 -14.61
C SER A 59 -11.65 -14.90 -15.20
N ALA A 60 -11.49 -14.88 -16.52
CA ALA A 60 -10.54 -14.01 -17.21
C ALA A 60 -10.79 -12.53 -16.90
N LYS A 61 -12.05 -12.10 -16.77
CA LYS A 61 -12.37 -10.73 -16.34
C LYS A 61 -11.97 -10.47 -14.89
N ALA A 62 -12.19 -11.44 -14.00
CA ALA A 62 -11.77 -11.34 -12.61
C ALA A 62 -10.24 -11.30 -12.49
N ASP A 63 -9.52 -12.16 -13.22
CA ASP A 63 -8.05 -12.22 -13.25
C ASP A 63 -7.45 -10.90 -13.78
N VAL A 64 -8.04 -10.33 -14.83
CA VAL A 64 -7.62 -9.02 -15.36
C VAL A 64 -7.90 -7.91 -14.35
N ALA A 65 -9.05 -7.92 -13.68
CA ALA A 65 -9.35 -6.94 -12.64
C ALA A 65 -8.38 -7.05 -11.46
N GLU A 66 -8.04 -8.27 -11.04
CA GLU A 66 -7.07 -8.51 -9.97
C GLU A 66 -5.66 -8.06 -10.37
N ALA A 67 -5.21 -8.37 -11.59
CA ALA A 67 -3.92 -7.92 -12.10
C ALA A 67 -3.83 -6.38 -12.13
N ARG A 68 -4.92 -5.67 -12.46
CA ARG A 68 -4.98 -4.20 -12.40
C ARG A 68 -4.82 -3.70 -10.97
N LEU A 69 -5.51 -4.31 -10.00
CA LEU A 69 -5.37 -3.95 -8.58
C LEU A 69 -3.95 -4.20 -8.07
N GLN A 70 -3.33 -5.32 -8.46
CA GLN A 70 -1.92 -5.59 -8.14
C GLN A 70 -0.98 -4.54 -8.72
N THR A 71 -1.22 -4.12 -9.97
CA THR A 71 -0.45 -3.04 -10.59
C THR A 71 -0.62 -1.73 -9.82
N ALA A 72 -1.85 -1.39 -9.39
CA ALA A 72 -2.10 -0.21 -8.58
C ALA A 72 -1.35 -0.25 -7.24
N LEU A 73 -1.32 -1.40 -6.56
CA LEU A 73 -0.55 -1.59 -5.33
C LEU A 73 0.95 -1.36 -5.52
N GLN A 74 1.53 -1.78 -6.65
CA GLN A 74 2.95 -1.57 -6.95
C GLN A 74 3.31 -0.09 -7.17
N VAL A 75 2.35 0.72 -7.59
CA VAL A 75 2.55 2.16 -7.85
C VAL A 75 2.48 2.99 -6.56
N LEU A 76 1.76 2.54 -5.53
CA LEU A 76 1.56 3.31 -4.30
C LEU A 76 2.87 3.77 -3.60
N PRO A 77 3.92 2.93 -3.47
CA PRO A 77 5.19 3.38 -2.87
C PRO A 77 5.88 4.48 -3.68
N VAL A 78 5.72 4.48 -5.01
CA VAL A 78 6.26 5.52 -5.88
C VAL A 78 5.52 6.84 -5.65
N LEU A 79 4.21 6.78 -5.47
CA LEU A 79 3.40 7.94 -5.11
C LEU A 79 3.80 8.51 -3.75
N ASP A 80 4.04 7.67 -2.74
CA ASP A 80 4.52 8.12 -1.43
C ASP A 80 5.88 8.81 -1.54
N GLY A 81 6.81 8.21 -2.29
CA GLY A 81 8.13 8.81 -2.53
C GLY A 81 8.04 10.16 -3.25
N LEU A 82 7.08 10.30 -4.17
CA LEU A 82 6.80 11.57 -4.85
C LEU A 82 6.22 12.61 -3.90
N GLU A 83 5.28 12.23 -3.03
CA GLU A 83 4.69 13.13 -2.02
C GLU A 83 5.73 13.57 -0.99
N GLU A 84 6.60 12.67 -0.53
CA GLU A 84 7.71 13.00 0.37
C GLU A 84 8.75 13.89 -0.31
N ALA A 85 9.06 13.65 -1.59
CA ALA A 85 9.97 14.50 -2.36
C ALA A 85 9.43 15.93 -2.52
N ILE A 86 8.14 16.07 -2.79
CA ILE A 86 7.49 17.39 -2.86
C ILE A 86 7.52 18.07 -1.49
N SER A 87 7.08 17.37 -0.45
CA SER A 87 7.00 17.93 0.91
C SER A 87 8.38 18.31 1.46
N SER A 88 9.40 17.48 1.24
CA SER A 88 10.78 17.79 1.63
C SER A 88 11.35 18.97 0.86
N GLY A 89 11.04 19.10 -0.43
CA GLY A 89 11.43 20.25 -1.24
C GLY A 89 10.76 21.54 -0.79
N GLU A 90 9.47 21.51 -0.46
CA GLU A 90 8.74 22.66 0.08
C GLU A 90 9.34 23.12 1.42
N ARG A 91 9.64 22.18 2.33
CA ARG A 91 10.34 22.48 3.60
C ARG A 91 11.71 23.09 3.38
N LEU A 92 12.46 22.64 2.37
CA LEU A 92 13.75 23.21 2.03
C LEU A 92 13.61 24.65 1.51
N LEU A 93 12.65 24.89 0.61
CA LEU A 93 12.38 26.21 0.07
C LEU A 93 11.98 27.16 1.20
N GLU A 94 11.06 26.76 2.07
CA GLU A 94 10.65 27.54 3.23
C GLU A 94 11.83 27.88 4.14
N ARG A 95 12.69 26.90 4.45
CA ARG A 95 13.90 27.13 5.25
C ARG A 95 14.85 28.13 4.58
N GLN A 96 15.02 28.06 3.27
CA GLN A 96 15.85 29.01 2.53
C GLN A 96 15.24 30.41 2.52
N THR A 97 13.92 30.53 2.30
CA THR A 97 13.20 31.81 2.33
C THR A 97 13.27 32.44 3.72
N GLN A 98 13.09 31.65 4.79
CA GLN A 98 13.23 32.13 6.17
C GLN A 98 14.68 32.55 6.48
N PHE A 99 15.68 31.80 6.01
CA PHE A 99 17.09 32.19 6.17
C PHE A 99 17.39 33.50 5.46
N ALA A 100 16.94 33.65 4.21
CA ALA A 100 17.06 34.88 3.45
C ALA A 100 16.39 36.05 4.18
N ALA A 101 15.15 35.89 4.66
CA ALA A 101 14.45 36.93 5.42
C ALA A 101 15.15 37.32 6.73
N ARG A 102 15.83 36.37 7.40
CA ARG A 102 16.46 36.60 8.71
C ARG A 102 17.85 37.22 8.62
N TYR A 103 18.65 36.81 7.65
CA TYR A 103 20.07 37.18 7.56
C TYR A 103 20.40 38.07 6.37
N TRP A 104 19.44 38.25 5.44
CA TRP A 104 19.62 39.08 4.28
C TRP A 104 18.56 40.21 4.22
N PRO A 105 18.85 41.39 4.80
CA PRO A 105 17.95 42.55 4.71
C PRO A 105 17.71 42.94 3.25
N THR A 106 16.45 43.15 2.88
CA THR A 106 16.03 43.63 1.56
C THR A 106 16.37 45.11 1.30
N GLU A 107 16.75 45.83 2.35
CA GLU A 107 17.16 47.23 2.25
C GLU A 107 18.69 47.31 2.15
N HIS A 108 19.13 47.89 1.03
CA HIS A 108 20.40 48.60 0.90
C HIS A 108 20.46 49.83 1.83
N ASP A 109 20.01 49.72 3.08
CA ASP A 109 20.19 50.78 4.05
C ASP A 109 21.64 50.72 4.55
N SER A 110 22.46 51.47 3.82
CA SER A 110 23.72 52.03 4.29
C SER A 110 24.61 51.00 4.97
N VAL A 111 25.38 50.23 4.18
CA VAL A 111 26.72 49.84 4.69
C VAL A 111 27.34 51.16 5.13
N PRO A 112 27.61 51.38 6.44
CA PRO A 112 28.18 52.64 6.86
C PRO A 112 29.51 52.74 6.11
N GLN A 113 29.59 53.69 5.19
CA GLN A 113 30.84 53.98 4.52
C GLN A 113 31.87 54.16 5.64
N PRO A 114 33.07 53.55 5.54
CA PRO A 114 34.08 53.57 6.61
C PRO A 114 34.50 54.99 7.02
N THR A 115 34.09 56.00 6.24
CA THR A 115 34.20 57.43 6.51
C THR A 115 33.42 57.93 7.74
N SER A 116 32.36 57.27 8.21
CA SER A 116 31.58 57.78 9.36
C SER A 116 32.36 57.77 10.68
N LEU A 117 33.29 56.82 10.88
CA LEU A 117 34.16 56.78 12.05
C LEU A 117 35.32 57.76 11.94
N LEU A 118 35.86 57.97 10.73
CA LEU A 118 36.95 58.93 10.46
C LEU A 118 36.56 60.40 10.70
N LEU A 119 35.29 60.76 10.47
CA LEU A 119 34.79 62.12 10.72
C LEU A 119 34.67 62.49 12.21
N SER A 120 34.78 61.51 13.12
CA SER A 120 34.67 61.73 14.57
C SER A 120 36.02 61.88 15.29
N LEU A 121 37.14 61.65 14.59
CA LEU A 121 38.48 61.75 15.15
C LEU A 121 39.04 63.17 15.04
N PRO A 122 39.77 63.68 16.05
CA PRO A 122 40.51 64.93 15.92
C PRO A 122 41.53 64.83 14.77
N SER A 123 41.65 65.90 13.99
CA SER A 123 42.33 65.94 12.67
C SER A 123 43.74 65.32 12.64
N GLY A 124 44.51 65.44 13.73
CA GLY A 124 45.85 64.84 13.82
C GLY A 124 45.88 63.30 13.90
N LEU A 125 44.82 62.66 14.39
CA LEU A 125 44.69 61.20 14.42
C LEU A 125 44.14 60.64 13.10
N ALA A 126 43.32 61.41 12.39
CA ALA A 126 42.84 61.04 11.06
C ALA A 126 44.01 60.92 10.07
N ASP A 127 44.94 61.90 10.07
CA ASP A 127 46.12 61.91 9.20
C ASP A 127 47.13 60.79 9.53
N LEU A 128 47.26 60.42 10.81
CA LEU A 128 48.11 59.30 11.23
C LEU A 128 47.54 57.94 10.82
N LEU A 129 46.22 57.81 10.78
CA LEU A 129 45.55 56.58 10.34
C LEU A 129 45.57 56.45 8.81
N THR A 130 45.44 57.54 8.05
CA THR A 130 45.61 57.52 6.59
C THR A 130 47.07 57.29 6.17
N GLN A 131 48.06 57.83 6.89
CA GLN A 131 49.48 57.55 6.60
C GLN A 131 49.92 56.11 6.91
N ARG A 132 49.22 55.42 7.83
CA ARG A 132 49.51 54.01 8.19
C ARG A 132 48.58 53.00 7.51
N ALA A 133 47.48 53.44 6.89
CA ALA A 133 46.56 52.62 6.11
C ALA A 133 47.04 52.42 4.66
N SER A 134 48.21 51.81 4.50
CA SER A 134 48.64 51.15 3.25
C SER A 134 49.26 49.84 3.70
N PRO A 135 48.44 48.84 4.04
CA PRO A 135 47.81 47.97 3.04
C PRO A 135 46.36 47.53 3.35
N LEU A 136 45.61 48.26 4.19
CA LEU A 136 44.20 47.93 4.48
C LEU A 136 43.22 48.41 3.39
N GLY A 137 43.63 49.35 2.53
CA GLY A 137 42.86 49.74 1.34
C GLY A 137 42.81 48.64 0.28
N GLU A 138 43.86 47.82 0.17
CA GLU A 138 43.88 46.63 -0.69
C GLU A 138 43.04 45.49 -0.09
N ILE A 139 42.94 45.38 1.23
CA ILE A 139 42.06 44.38 1.87
C ILE A 139 40.58 44.76 1.74
N ALA A 140 40.26 46.05 1.62
CA ALA A 140 38.90 46.51 1.30
C ALA A 140 38.53 46.35 -0.20
N GLN A 141 39.53 46.27 -1.08
CA GLN A 141 39.34 46.03 -2.52
C GLN A 141 39.56 44.57 -2.93
N GLN A 142 40.17 43.76 -2.08
CA GLN A 142 40.04 42.32 -2.18
C GLN A 142 38.56 42.04 -1.92
N PRO A 143 37.82 41.49 -2.90
CA PRO A 143 36.52 40.95 -2.58
C PRO A 143 36.80 39.89 -1.54
N THR A 144 36.50 40.18 -0.27
CA THR A 144 36.28 39.16 0.75
C THR A 144 35.50 38.08 0.03
N GLN A 145 35.98 36.84 0.08
CA GLN A 145 35.39 35.67 -0.60
C GLN A 145 33.98 35.32 -0.05
N MET A 146 33.20 36.33 0.27
CA MET A 146 31.82 36.39 0.70
C MET A 146 30.98 37.11 -0.37
N ALA A 147 31.45 37.18 -1.63
CA ALA A 147 30.57 37.32 -2.79
C ALA A 147 30.00 35.93 -3.10
N ILE A 148 29.17 35.37 -2.21
CA ILE A 148 28.79 33.95 -2.35
C ILE A 148 27.56 33.76 -3.26
N PHE A 149 26.60 34.67 -3.37
CA PHE A 149 25.63 34.71 -4.49
C PHE A 149 25.03 36.11 -4.61
N ASP A 150 24.79 36.58 -5.84
CA ASP A 150 24.02 37.81 -6.08
C ASP A 150 22.54 37.55 -5.69
N HIS A 151 21.82 38.55 -5.15
CA HIS A 151 20.42 38.35 -4.68
C HIS A 151 19.51 37.86 -5.78
N ALA A 152 19.72 38.42 -6.97
CA ALA A 152 19.00 38.07 -8.17
C ALA A 152 19.26 36.60 -8.57
N GLU A 153 20.50 36.12 -8.43
CA GLU A 153 20.87 34.74 -8.76
C GLU A 153 20.28 33.73 -7.77
N LEU A 154 20.33 34.03 -6.46
CA LEU A 154 19.72 33.19 -5.43
C LEU A 154 18.19 33.10 -5.60
N ALA A 155 17.54 34.25 -5.85
CA ALA A 155 16.10 34.30 -6.11
C ALA A 155 15.72 33.54 -7.39
N ALA A 156 16.51 33.66 -8.46
CA ALA A 156 16.30 32.91 -9.69
C ALA A 156 16.44 31.39 -9.46
N MET A 157 17.42 30.96 -8.67
CA MET A 157 17.61 29.54 -8.33
C MET A 157 16.45 28.99 -7.48
N GLN A 158 15.95 29.77 -6.51
CA GLN A 158 14.77 29.40 -5.73
C GLN A 158 13.51 29.31 -6.60
N ALA A 159 13.30 30.25 -7.52
CA ALA A 159 12.19 30.22 -8.45
C ALA A 159 12.26 29.01 -9.40
N ALA A 160 13.44 28.68 -9.91
CA ALA A 160 13.65 27.48 -10.73
C ALA A 160 13.37 26.19 -9.95
N TYR A 161 13.79 26.10 -8.70
CA TYR A 161 13.50 24.96 -7.83
C TYR A 161 12.00 24.83 -7.54
N ALA A 162 11.33 25.94 -7.21
CA ALA A 162 9.89 25.98 -7.01
C ALA A 162 9.11 25.55 -8.27
N ALA A 163 9.56 25.95 -9.46
CA ALA A 163 8.99 25.48 -10.72
C ALA A 163 9.17 23.96 -10.91
N GLY A 164 10.31 23.41 -10.49
CA GLY A 164 10.54 21.96 -10.44
C GLY A 164 9.56 21.23 -9.53
N LEU A 165 9.32 21.74 -8.31
CA LEU A 165 8.33 21.19 -7.38
C LEU A 165 6.91 21.26 -7.96
N ALA A 166 6.55 22.37 -8.62
CA ALA A 166 5.27 22.48 -9.32
C ALA A 166 5.12 21.41 -10.41
N GLY A 167 6.19 21.12 -11.16
CA GLY A 167 6.24 20.03 -12.13
C GLY A 167 6.00 18.65 -11.50
N LEU A 168 6.63 18.36 -10.36
CA LEU A 168 6.36 17.14 -9.59
C LEU A 168 4.90 17.08 -9.12
N GLY A 169 4.32 18.21 -8.70
CA GLY A 169 2.92 18.33 -8.37
C GLY A 169 1.97 17.96 -9.52
N MET A 170 2.30 18.35 -10.76
CA MET A 170 1.53 17.95 -11.95
C MET A 170 1.63 16.44 -12.22
N ILE A 171 2.81 15.85 -12.03
CA ILE A 171 3.00 14.40 -12.18
C ILE A 171 2.16 13.66 -11.13
N ARG A 172 2.19 14.11 -9.88
CA ARG A 172 1.37 13.57 -8.78
C ARG A 172 -0.11 13.65 -9.12
N ALA A 173 -0.60 14.80 -9.58
CA ALA A 173 -2.00 14.97 -9.97
C ALA A 173 -2.41 14.00 -11.09
N ARG A 174 -1.58 13.87 -12.13
CA ARG A 174 -1.83 12.93 -13.24
C ARG A 174 -1.83 11.47 -12.77
N LEU A 175 -0.97 11.13 -11.82
CA LEU A 175 -0.92 9.79 -11.25
C LEU A 175 -2.20 9.48 -10.46
N LEU A 176 -2.63 10.42 -9.61
CA LEU A 176 -3.89 10.32 -8.86
C LEU A 176 -5.11 10.23 -9.79
N ASP A 177 -5.16 11.03 -10.86
CA ASP A 177 -6.24 10.95 -11.86
C ASP A 177 -6.27 9.59 -12.56
N THR A 178 -5.10 8.99 -12.81
CA THR A 178 -5.00 7.67 -13.44
C THR A 178 -5.48 6.59 -12.48
N LEU A 179 -5.09 6.65 -11.21
CA LEU A 179 -5.58 5.76 -10.16
C LEU A 179 -7.10 5.88 -9.97
N ALA A 180 -7.63 7.10 -10.00
CA ALA A 180 -9.07 7.35 -9.89
C ALA A 180 -9.88 6.72 -11.03
N ARG A 181 -9.36 6.72 -12.27
CA ARG A 181 -10.00 6.04 -13.42
C ARG A 181 -10.07 4.54 -13.25
N GLU A 182 -9.10 3.95 -12.57
CA GLU A 182 -9.10 2.52 -12.22
C GLU A 182 -9.94 2.23 -10.97
N GLY A 183 -10.63 3.23 -10.41
CA GLY A 183 -11.50 3.08 -9.24
C GLY A 183 -10.79 3.18 -7.89
N VAL A 184 -9.50 3.51 -7.88
CA VAL A 184 -8.70 3.68 -6.66
C VAL A 184 -8.85 5.10 -6.12
N GLN A 185 -9.32 5.21 -4.89
CA GLN A 185 -9.59 6.48 -4.22
C GLN A 185 -8.83 6.59 -2.90
N PRO A 186 -8.37 7.80 -2.52
CA PRO A 186 -7.76 8.02 -1.22
C PRO A 186 -8.81 7.94 -0.09
N LEU A 187 -8.40 7.44 1.07
CA LEU A 187 -9.22 7.44 2.29
C LEU A 187 -9.18 8.82 2.96
N GLU A 188 -10.34 9.41 3.22
CA GLU A 188 -10.43 10.61 4.07
C GLU A 188 -10.29 10.21 5.54
N THR A 189 -9.17 10.58 6.16
CA THR A 189 -8.85 10.16 7.54
C THR A 189 -8.87 11.30 8.54
N LEU A 190 -8.33 12.47 8.19
CA LEU A 190 -8.23 13.63 9.08
C LEU A 190 -9.58 14.05 9.66
N GLY A 191 -9.68 14.15 10.98
CA GLY A 191 -10.91 14.56 11.67
C GLY A 191 -12.04 13.52 11.63
N ARG A 192 -11.80 12.31 11.10
CA ARG A 192 -12.75 11.20 11.16
C ARG A 192 -12.51 10.33 12.39
N ARG A 193 -13.54 9.58 12.78
CA ARG A 193 -13.42 8.56 13.83
C ARG A 193 -12.51 7.43 13.32
N PHE A 194 -11.66 6.92 14.20
CA PHE A 194 -10.81 5.78 13.88
C PHE A 194 -11.64 4.52 13.56
N ASP A 195 -11.36 3.87 12.43
CA ASP A 195 -11.96 2.61 12.00
C ASP A 195 -10.84 1.58 11.78
N PRO A 196 -10.76 0.51 12.59
CA PRO A 196 -9.76 -0.55 12.43
C PRO A 196 -9.79 -1.25 11.06
N ASN A 197 -10.92 -1.22 10.34
CA ASN A 197 -11.03 -1.84 9.02
C ASN A 197 -10.45 -0.99 7.89
N ARG A 198 -10.10 0.27 8.17
CA ARG A 198 -9.62 1.23 7.16
C ARG A 198 -8.34 1.95 7.59
N HIS A 199 -8.04 1.97 8.87
CA HIS A 199 -6.93 2.72 9.45
C HIS A 199 -6.01 1.82 10.28
N MET A 200 -4.71 2.13 10.25
CA MET A 200 -3.67 1.57 11.10
C MET A 200 -3.14 2.68 12.01
N ALA A 201 -3.39 2.58 13.31
CA ALA A 201 -2.89 3.55 14.29
C ALA A 201 -1.42 3.26 14.60
N LEU A 202 -0.51 4.13 14.14
CA LEU A 202 0.92 4.02 14.44
C LEU A 202 1.33 4.75 15.71
N GLU A 203 0.66 5.87 15.99
CA GLU A 203 0.95 6.71 17.15
C GLU A 203 -0.35 7.12 17.85
N VAL A 204 -0.27 7.29 19.16
CA VAL A 204 -1.39 7.71 19.98
C VAL A 204 -0.99 8.94 20.79
N VAL A 205 -1.67 10.06 20.53
CA VAL A 205 -1.42 11.34 21.18
C VAL A 205 -2.51 11.60 22.22
N LEU A 206 -2.19 12.33 23.29
CA LEU A 206 -3.18 12.73 24.29
C LEU A 206 -4.13 13.77 23.70
N CYS A 207 -5.43 13.69 24.02
CA CYS A 207 -6.40 14.68 23.58
C CYS A 207 -6.09 16.05 24.17
N ASP A 208 -6.04 17.07 23.30
CA ASP A 208 -6.08 18.48 23.67
C ASP A 208 -7.52 19.02 23.56
N ALA A 209 -7.75 20.27 23.97
CA ALA A 209 -9.06 20.91 23.86
C ALA A 209 -9.66 20.90 22.43
N THR A 210 -8.81 20.74 21.41
CA THR A 210 -9.17 20.75 19.98
C THR A 210 -9.50 19.38 19.41
N HIS A 211 -9.07 18.28 20.03
CA HIS A 211 -9.14 16.94 19.44
C HIS A 211 -9.95 15.97 20.31
N LEU A 212 -10.97 15.36 19.70
CA LEU A 212 -11.83 14.40 20.39
C LEU A 212 -11.16 13.02 20.53
N PRO A 213 -11.36 12.31 21.66
CA PRO A 213 -10.84 10.97 21.84
C PRO A 213 -11.41 9.98 20.82
N GLY A 214 -10.54 9.13 20.27
CA GLY A 214 -10.88 8.15 19.23
C GLY A 214 -10.98 8.73 17.81
N TYR A 215 -10.58 9.98 17.60
CA TYR A 215 -10.50 10.61 16.29
C TYR A 215 -9.06 10.67 15.78
N VAL A 216 -8.93 10.66 14.45
CA VAL A 216 -7.64 10.82 13.77
C VAL A 216 -7.20 12.28 13.83
N VAL A 217 -6.03 12.51 14.40
CA VAL A 217 -5.39 13.82 14.56
C VAL A 217 -4.57 14.18 13.32
N SER A 218 -3.74 13.24 12.87
CA SER A 218 -2.90 13.41 11.69
C SER A 218 -2.77 12.11 10.92
N GLU A 219 -2.45 12.25 9.64
CA GLU A 219 -2.19 11.17 8.70
C GLU A 219 -0.70 11.16 8.37
N ILE A 220 -0.04 10.05 8.64
CA ILE A 220 1.38 9.84 8.31
C ILE A 220 1.49 9.37 6.86
N ARG A 221 0.63 8.41 6.48
CA ARG A 221 0.59 7.86 5.12
C ARG A 221 -0.85 7.64 4.69
N ARG A 222 -1.15 8.11 3.48
CA ARG A 222 -2.47 7.99 2.86
C ARG A 222 -2.89 6.55 2.62
N GLY A 223 -4.09 6.22 3.05
CA GLY A 223 -4.75 4.96 2.70
C GLY A 223 -5.45 5.04 1.35
N TYR A 224 -5.65 3.90 0.69
CA TYR A 224 -6.33 3.80 -0.59
C TYR A 224 -7.32 2.65 -0.61
N VAL A 225 -8.47 2.87 -1.26
CA VAL A 225 -9.58 1.91 -1.40
C VAL A 225 -9.96 1.80 -2.87
N CYS A 226 -10.40 0.62 -3.30
CA CYS A 226 -10.99 0.40 -4.61
C CYS A 226 -12.35 -0.28 -4.45
N GLY A 227 -13.43 0.46 -4.69
CA GLY A 227 -14.79 0.01 -4.35
C GLY A 227 -14.90 -0.30 -2.86
N ASP A 228 -15.19 -1.55 -2.52
CA ASP A 228 -15.32 -2.02 -1.13
C ASP A 228 -14.01 -2.61 -0.57
N ARG A 229 -12.97 -2.78 -1.41
CA ARG A 229 -11.71 -3.39 -1.00
C ARG A 229 -10.69 -2.35 -0.60
N VAL A 230 -10.19 -2.44 0.64
CA VAL A 230 -9.03 -1.64 1.09
C VAL A 230 -7.77 -2.19 0.43
N LEU A 231 -7.08 -1.35 -0.34
CA LEU A 231 -5.80 -1.68 -0.96
C LEU A 231 -4.65 -1.46 0.01
N ARG A 232 -4.71 -0.34 0.74
CA ARG A 232 -3.75 0.02 1.78
C ARG A 232 -4.45 0.78 2.89
N TYR A 233 -4.25 0.34 4.13
CA TYR A 233 -4.74 1.05 5.31
C TYR A 233 -4.06 2.41 5.43
N ALA A 234 -4.80 3.42 5.87
CA ALA A 234 -4.20 4.71 6.19
C ALA A 234 -3.43 4.63 7.50
N GLU A 235 -2.19 5.11 7.51
CA GLU A 235 -1.37 5.15 8.71
C GLU A 235 -1.63 6.47 9.43
N VAL A 236 -2.19 6.38 10.63
CA VAL A 236 -2.77 7.53 11.32
C VAL A 236 -2.28 7.66 12.75
N VAL A 237 -2.39 8.88 13.27
CA VAL A 237 -2.20 9.23 14.67
C VAL A 237 -3.57 9.45 15.30
N VAL A 238 -3.87 8.75 16.39
CA VAL A 238 -5.19 8.78 17.04
C VAL A 238 -5.11 9.49 18.39
N ALA A 239 -6.12 10.29 18.72
CA ALA A 239 -6.20 10.91 20.03
C ALA A 239 -6.75 9.92 21.08
N ARG A 240 -6.11 9.79 22.24
CA ARG A 240 -6.65 9.09 23.42
C ARG A 240 -6.97 10.06 24.55
N GLN A 241 -8.01 9.74 25.32
CA GLN A 241 -8.34 10.53 26.49
C GLN A 241 -7.22 10.39 27.54
N ARG A 242 -6.85 11.51 28.16
CA ARG A 242 -5.96 11.52 29.32
C ARG A 242 -6.69 10.85 30.48
N LEU A 243 -6.16 9.73 30.98
CA LEU A 243 -6.77 8.96 32.08
C LEU A 243 -6.74 9.72 33.43
N ASP A 244 -5.96 10.81 33.53
CA ASP A 244 -5.72 11.57 34.77
C ASP A 244 -6.32 12.99 34.78
N ALA A 245 -7.41 13.25 34.07
CA ALA A 245 -8.15 14.50 34.21
C ALA A 245 -9.30 14.29 35.22
N PRO A 246 -9.32 14.99 36.38
CA PRO A 246 -10.49 14.90 37.26
C PRO A 246 -11.72 15.37 36.47
N ALA A 247 -12.77 14.54 36.50
CA ALA A 247 -14.06 14.90 35.94
C ALA A 247 -14.48 16.29 36.45
N PRO A 248 -15.18 17.12 35.65
CA PRO A 248 -15.77 18.34 36.17
C PRO A 248 -16.71 17.92 37.29
N VAL A 249 -16.29 18.22 38.53
CA VAL A 249 -17.09 17.99 39.73
C VAL A 249 -18.30 18.91 39.61
N ASP A 250 -19.45 18.33 39.30
CA ASP A 250 -20.73 18.98 39.45
C ASP A 250 -20.90 19.30 40.94
N ALA A 251 -20.62 20.56 41.27
CA ALA A 251 -20.89 21.13 42.57
C ALA A 251 -22.41 21.28 42.71
N ASN A 252 -23.10 20.24 43.15
CA ASN A 252 -24.33 20.31 43.94
C ASN A 252 -24.93 18.93 44.22
N GLU A 253 -24.32 18.13 45.10
CA GLU A 253 -25.09 17.20 45.93
C GLU A 253 -24.43 17.13 47.32
N SER A 254 -24.88 18.03 48.20
CA SER A 254 -24.66 17.89 49.65
C SER A 254 -25.94 17.35 50.26
N GLY A 255 -25.88 16.11 50.75
CA GLY A 255 -26.95 15.52 51.52
C GLY A 255 -26.99 14.00 51.43
N PHE A 256 -26.21 13.32 52.27
CA PHE A 256 -26.68 12.09 52.93
C PHE A 256 -25.81 11.77 54.15
N GLU A 257 -26.37 11.98 55.34
CA GLU A 257 -25.95 11.32 56.57
C GLU A 257 -26.42 9.87 56.51
N ASP A 258 -25.57 8.89 56.83
CA ASP A 258 -25.72 8.02 58.01
C ASP A 258 -24.73 6.81 57.96
N ALA A 259 -24.52 6.25 59.14
CA ALA A 259 -23.48 5.39 59.65
C ALA A 259 -23.26 4.00 59.01
N GLY A 260 -22.08 3.43 59.31
CA GLY A 260 -21.85 1.99 59.26
C GLY A 260 -20.41 1.61 58.93
N GLY A 261 -19.59 1.37 59.95
CA GLY A 261 -18.15 1.13 59.80
C GLY A 261 -17.75 -0.20 59.17
N VAL A 262 -16.59 -0.22 58.50
CA VAL A 262 -15.73 -1.40 58.34
C VAL A 262 -14.27 -0.96 58.45
N ARG A 263 -13.51 -1.67 59.28
CA ARG A 263 -12.12 -1.40 59.65
C ARG A 263 -11.17 -1.63 58.48
N VAL A 264 -10.25 -0.68 58.28
CA VAL A 264 -9.02 -0.85 57.50
C VAL A 264 -8.07 -1.77 58.27
N GLN A 265 -7.68 -2.90 57.67
CA GLN A 265 -6.46 -3.60 58.06
C GLN A 265 -5.37 -3.27 57.04
N LYS A 266 -4.32 -2.60 57.54
CA LYS A 266 -3.02 -2.45 56.88
C LYS A 266 -2.47 -3.84 56.58
N ILE A 267 -2.18 -4.12 55.30
CA ILE A 267 -1.25 -5.18 54.93
C ILE A 267 0.14 -4.55 55.01
N GLN A 268 1.00 -5.17 55.82
CA GLN A 268 2.41 -4.82 55.99
C GLN A 268 3.21 -5.34 54.80
N ASP A 269 4.04 -4.47 54.22
CA ASP A 269 5.11 -4.84 53.31
C ASP A 269 6.21 -5.55 54.10
N GLU A 270 6.57 -6.77 53.72
CA GLU A 270 7.82 -7.43 54.14
C GLU A 270 8.60 -7.87 52.89
N PRO A 271 9.93 -7.70 52.87
CA PRO A 271 10.77 -7.84 51.69
C PRO A 271 11.10 -9.31 51.38
N PHE A 272 11.04 -9.67 50.10
CA PHE A 272 11.40 -10.99 49.61
C PHE A 272 12.92 -11.05 49.36
N ASP A 273 13.66 -11.67 50.29
CA ASP A 273 15.10 -11.92 50.16
C ASP A 273 15.30 -13.25 49.42
N GLY A 274 15.78 -13.17 48.18
CA GLY A 274 15.90 -14.30 47.27
C GLY A 274 17.30 -14.89 47.31
N ASP A 275 17.52 -15.85 48.22
CA ASP A 275 18.60 -16.82 48.09
C ASP A 275 18.15 -18.14 48.72
N THR A 276 17.90 -19.15 47.88
CA THR A 276 18.09 -20.61 48.06
C THR A 276 17.11 -21.37 47.15
N PHE A 277 17.57 -21.86 46.00
CA PHE A 277 17.67 -23.31 45.71
C PHE A 277 18.15 -23.55 44.26
N VAL A 278 19.31 -24.18 44.16
CA VAL A 278 19.90 -24.76 42.94
C VAL A 278 19.74 -26.27 43.06
N ALA A 279 19.25 -26.95 42.01
CA ALA A 279 19.69 -28.29 41.60
C ALA A 279 18.83 -28.83 40.45
N GLY A 280 19.47 -29.25 39.35
CA GLY A 280 18.90 -30.24 38.43
C GLY A 280 19.04 -29.94 36.94
N LEU A 281 20.26 -29.80 36.43
CA LEU A 281 20.59 -29.98 35.00
C LEU A 281 21.87 -30.83 34.92
N ASP A 282 21.81 -31.86 34.08
CA ASP A 282 22.86 -32.68 33.42
C ASP A 282 22.14 -33.95 32.95
N GLY A 283 22.25 -34.55 31.76
CA GLY A 283 22.95 -34.45 30.49
C GLY A 283 22.24 -35.50 29.58
N GLU A 284 22.60 -35.88 28.37
CA GLU A 284 23.80 -35.77 27.56
C GLU A 284 23.46 -36.36 26.16
N ALA A 285 24.24 -35.96 25.16
CA ALA A 285 24.21 -36.34 23.75
C ALA A 285 24.31 -37.84 23.44
N THR A 286 24.00 -38.24 22.20
CA THR A 286 25.01 -38.80 21.27
C THR A 286 24.46 -39.09 19.87
N ASP A 287 25.38 -38.97 18.91
CA ASP A 287 25.30 -39.07 17.45
C ASP A 287 24.94 -40.45 16.89
N ALA A 288 24.57 -40.50 15.59
CA ALA A 288 25.23 -41.38 14.61
C ALA A 288 24.69 -41.19 13.17
N GLU A 289 25.63 -41.20 12.23
CA GLU A 289 25.52 -40.97 10.79
C GLU A 289 24.93 -42.15 9.98
N ALA A 290 24.70 -41.82 8.69
CA ALA A 290 25.06 -42.60 7.50
C ALA A 290 24.04 -43.59 6.89
N GLY A 291 23.90 -43.45 5.56
CA GLY A 291 23.85 -44.61 4.67
C GLY A 291 22.69 -44.69 3.70
N ASP A 292 22.91 -44.16 2.48
CA ASP A 292 22.88 -44.90 1.20
C ASP A 292 21.56 -45.52 0.69
N GLY A 293 21.34 -45.46 -0.64
CA GLY A 293 20.34 -46.32 -1.29
C GLY A 293 19.62 -45.78 -2.52
N MET A 294 20.34 -45.74 -3.64
CA MET A 294 19.84 -45.72 -5.03
C MET A 294 18.84 -46.87 -5.32
N GLY A 295 17.89 -46.69 -6.26
CA GLY A 295 17.30 -47.83 -6.99
C GLY A 295 15.83 -47.74 -7.41
N ASP A 296 15.61 -47.23 -8.62
CA ASP A 296 14.85 -47.78 -9.75
C ASP A 296 13.54 -48.62 -9.62
N GLU A 297 12.73 -48.41 -10.66
CA GLU A 297 11.88 -49.36 -11.40
C GLU A 297 10.37 -49.56 -11.08
N ALA A 298 9.59 -49.15 -12.09
CA ALA A 298 8.54 -49.90 -12.79
C ALA A 298 7.35 -50.52 -12.03
N GLY A 299 6.13 -50.16 -12.45
CA GLY A 299 4.92 -50.85 -12.01
C GLY A 299 3.64 -50.31 -12.64
N GLN A 300 3.54 -50.43 -13.97
CA GLN A 300 2.30 -50.29 -14.73
C GLN A 300 1.40 -51.51 -14.46
N VAL A 301 0.18 -51.31 -13.97
CA VAL A 301 -0.87 -52.36 -13.99
C VAL A 301 -2.23 -51.73 -14.27
N ASP A 302 -2.76 -52.08 -15.44
CA ASP A 302 -4.14 -51.94 -15.86
C ASP A 302 -5.11 -52.61 -14.88
N THR A 303 -6.30 -52.04 -14.70
CA THR A 303 -7.47 -52.87 -14.37
C THR A 303 -8.76 -52.21 -14.87
N GLU A 304 -9.23 -52.70 -16.03
CA GLU A 304 -10.65 -52.84 -16.30
C GLU A 304 -11.28 -53.70 -15.20
N VAL A 305 -12.41 -53.26 -14.62
CA VAL A 305 -13.55 -54.17 -14.37
C VAL A 305 -14.84 -53.37 -14.52
N ARG A 306 -15.59 -53.78 -15.53
CA ARG A 306 -16.99 -53.46 -15.80
C ARG A 306 -17.88 -54.39 -14.95
N ALA A 307 -18.93 -53.84 -14.37
CA ALA A 307 -20.17 -54.55 -14.06
C ALA A 307 -21.33 -53.58 -14.30
#